data_AF-A0A3T0D977-F1
#
_entry.id   AF-A0A3T0D977-F1
#
_cell.length_a   1.000
_cell.length_b   1.000
_cell.length_c   1.000
_cell.angle_alpha   90.00
_cell.angle_beta   90.00
_cell.angle_gamma   90.00
#
_symmetry.space_group_name_H-M   'P 1'
#
loop_
_entity.id
_entity.type
_entity.pdbx_description
1 polymer ?
#
loop_
_entity_poly.entity_id
_entity_poly.type
_entity_poly.pdbx_seq_one_letter_code
_entity_poly.pdbx_strand_id
1 'polypeptide(L)'
;MRKSRKWLIIGLIGLILVYFGFKFFSNRYIIVDDKVIMNTLSIDDTLSVINGMIDRGEYNNAAALAKWIVKNAKTSDGKISGYFKMCEIANLIGNPMMEEYYADLALKQLNSDTSLWVKKVAYFYKGVAVGKRSQELGEIKRMSEAVYWIKRSLNINDLDEPKTTWDFNGRAYYSLGVIYIEAYGNYKKALEYIEKFLQLVKEDKENEFLKEYIELLSYSGDCYYELGMKDKLREVYDIWKKNYPKYKDYFKNYNFQLKMLEFLNKLIDGKYKEAEEIMKKEDPEYLGIYYYRKVGDIEKGKKALIGFGKSNIQLYPFPFFQRWVKEFKLSEEEKKELEVMWKRWVEENRKKCMTTNVLRSDKEIAKRGWK
;
A
#
# COMPACT_ATOMS: atom_id res chain seq x y z
N MET A 1 -63.24 -1.10 23.04
CA MET A 1 -61.84 -0.64 22.82
C MET A 1 -60.79 -1.75 22.70
N ARG A 2 -60.85 -2.87 23.44
CA ARG A 2 -59.77 -3.89 23.45
C ARG A 2 -59.70 -4.79 22.19
N LYS A 3 -60.84 -5.03 21.51
CA LYS A 3 -60.92 -5.81 20.26
C LYS A 3 -60.37 -5.06 19.03
N SER A 4 -60.61 -3.75 18.89
CA SER A 4 -60.13 -2.99 17.72
C SER A 4 -58.61 -2.75 17.73
N ARG A 5 -57.99 -2.65 18.92
CA ARG A 5 -56.52 -2.63 19.05
C ARG A 5 -55.86 -3.92 18.55
N LYS A 6 -56.48 -5.10 18.75
CA LYS A 6 -55.94 -6.37 18.23
C LYS A 6 -55.93 -6.42 16.71
N TRP A 7 -57.00 -5.98 16.06
CA TRP A 7 -57.08 -5.93 14.59
C TRP A 7 -56.13 -4.89 13.99
N LEU A 8 -55.93 -3.76 14.66
CA LEU A 8 -54.90 -2.77 14.30
C LEU A 8 -53.49 -3.36 14.39
N ILE A 9 -53.17 -4.09 15.46
CA ILE A 9 -51.87 -4.75 15.63
C ILE A 9 -51.65 -5.83 14.56
N ILE A 10 -52.66 -6.66 14.28
CA ILE A 10 -52.60 -7.69 13.22
C ILE A 10 -52.42 -7.04 11.84
N GLY A 11 -53.13 -5.95 11.55
CA GLY A 11 -52.99 -5.19 10.31
C GLY A 11 -51.60 -4.56 10.15
N LEU A 12 -51.03 -4.02 11.24
CA LEU A 12 -49.66 -3.48 11.25
C LEU A 12 -48.61 -4.58 11.03
N ILE A 13 -48.76 -5.73 11.67
CA ILE A 13 -47.87 -6.90 11.45
C ILE A 13 -47.98 -7.37 9.99
N GLY A 14 -49.19 -7.44 9.43
CA GLY A 14 -49.41 -7.79 8.03
C GLY A 14 -48.75 -6.81 7.06
N LEU A 15 -48.89 -5.50 7.27
CA LEU A 15 -48.23 -4.46 6.47
C LEU A 15 -46.70 -4.52 6.58
N ILE A 16 -46.18 -4.78 7.78
CA ILE A 16 -44.74 -4.99 8.01
C ILE A 16 -44.26 -6.22 7.23
N LEU A 17 -44.99 -7.34 7.29
CA LEU A 17 -44.65 -8.56 6.56
C LEU A 17 -44.72 -8.38 5.04
N VAL A 18 -45.68 -7.63 4.52
CA VAL A 18 -45.78 -7.31 3.08
C VAL A 18 -44.67 -6.36 2.66
N TYR A 19 -44.33 -5.35 3.47
CA TYR A 19 -43.20 -4.45 3.20
C TYR A 19 -41.87 -5.20 3.21
N PHE A 20 -41.63 -6.05 4.21
CA PHE A 20 -40.44 -6.89 4.27
C PHE A 20 -40.44 -7.95 3.17
N GLY A 21 -41.58 -8.52 2.79
CA GLY A 21 -41.72 -9.44 1.66
C GLY A 21 -41.41 -8.76 0.34
N PHE A 22 -42.00 -7.59 0.07
CA PHE A 22 -41.71 -6.81 -1.14
C PHE A 22 -40.25 -6.38 -1.20
N LYS A 23 -39.67 -5.95 -0.09
CA LYS A 23 -38.23 -5.64 0.03
C LYS A 23 -37.35 -6.88 -0.14
N PHE A 24 -37.79 -8.04 0.33
CA PHE A 24 -37.11 -9.33 0.17
C PHE A 24 -37.10 -9.79 -1.30
N PHE A 25 -38.21 -9.61 -2.02
CA PHE A 25 -38.32 -9.97 -3.44
C PHE A 25 -37.74 -8.91 -4.39
N SER A 26 -37.59 -7.65 -3.96
CA SER A 26 -36.96 -6.59 -4.76
C SER A 26 -35.45 -6.51 -4.56
N ASN A 27 -34.92 -6.97 -3.43
CA ASN A 27 -33.48 -7.01 -3.19
C ASN A 27 -32.82 -8.16 -3.96
N ARG A 28 -31.84 -7.83 -4.80
CA ARG A 28 -31.07 -8.83 -5.56
C ARG A 28 -30.02 -9.57 -4.72
N TYR A 29 -29.73 -9.11 -3.52
CA TYR A 29 -28.88 -9.81 -2.54
C TYR A 29 -29.30 -9.49 -1.10
N ILE A 30 -29.07 -10.43 -0.18
CA ILE A 30 -29.38 -10.32 1.25
C ILE A 30 -28.20 -10.88 2.05
N ILE A 31 -27.67 -10.05 2.95
CA ILE A 31 -26.58 -10.39 3.86
C ILE A 31 -27.10 -10.28 5.29
N VAL A 32 -26.93 -11.34 6.07
CA VAL A 32 -27.26 -11.38 7.50
C VAL A 32 -26.04 -11.91 8.24
N ASP A 33 -25.51 -11.13 9.18
CA ASP A 33 -24.33 -11.49 9.97
C ASP A 33 -23.13 -12.00 9.14
N ASP A 34 -22.75 -11.24 8.10
CA ASP A 34 -21.67 -11.57 7.14
C ASP A 34 -21.90 -12.85 6.35
N LYS A 35 -23.13 -13.36 6.32
CA LYS A 35 -23.53 -14.51 5.51
C LYS A 35 -24.48 -14.05 4.42
N VAL A 36 -24.12 -14.39 3.19
CA VAL A 36 -24.99 -14.18 2.04
C VAL A 36 -26.09 -15.24 2.07
N ILE A 37 -27.31 -14.82 2.40
CA ILE A 37 -28.50 -15.69 2.47
C ILE A 37 -29.10 -15.85 1.08
N MET A 38 -29.05 -14.80 0.27
CA MET A 38 -29.53 -14.79 -1.09
C MET A 38 -28.63 -13.88 -1.93
N ASN A 39 -28.29 -14.30 -3.14
CA ASN A 39 -27.73 -13.45 -4.17
C ASN A 39 -28.18 -13.98 -5.53
N THR A 40 -28.94 -13.17 -6.26
CA THR A 40 -29.45 -13.49 -7.60
C THR A 40 -28.67 -12.78 -8.71
N LEU A 41 -27.66 -11.99 -8.33
CA LEU A 41 -26.79 -11.29 -9.26
C LEU A 41 -25.84 -12.24 -9.98
N SER A 42 -25.40 -11.83 -11.17
CA SER A 42 -24.24 -12.43 -11.83
C SER A 42 -22.95 -12.19 -11.00
N ILE A 43 -21.87 -12.90 -11.33
CA ILE A 43 -20.57 -12.66 -10.68
C ILE A 43 -20.11 -11.21 -10.90
N ASP A 44 -20.23 -10.70 -12.13
CA ASP A 44 -19.79 -9.36 -12.49
C ASP A 44 -20.64 -8.27 -11.82
N ASP A 45 -21.96 -8.44 -11.78
CA ASP A 45 -22.85 -7.54 -11.04
C ASP A 45 -22.54 -7.56 -9.54
N THR A 46 -22.20 -8.74 -9.00
CA THR A 46 -21.79 -8.87 -7.59
C THR A 46 -20.48 -8.14 -7.32
N LEU A 47 -19.50 -8.21 -8.23
CA LEU A 47 -18.25 -7.45 -8.15
C LEU A 47 -18.51 -5.93 -8.15
N SER A 48 -19.43 -5.45 -9.01
CA SER A 48 -19.82 -4.04 -9.02
C SER A 48 -20.46 -3.60 -7.70
N VAL A 49 -21.32 -4.44 -7.09
CA VAL A 49 -21.92 -4.16 -5.78
C VAL A 49 -20.86 -4.10 -4.68
N ILE A 50 -19.87 -4.99 -4.73
CA ILE A 50 -18.75 -5.01 -3.77
C ILE A 50 -17.99 -3.68 -3.83
N ASN A 51 -17.68 -3.15 -5.01
CA ASN A 51 -16.98 -1.86 -5.14
C ASN A 51 -17.77 -0.73 -4.44
N GLY A 52 -19.07 -0.63 -4.70
CA GLY A 52 -19.90 0.36 -4.03
C GLY A 52 -19.98 0.18 -2.51
N MET A 53 -19.91 -1.06 -2.00
CA MET A 53 -19.82 -1.32 -0.56
C MET A 53 -18.48 -0.89 0.03
N ILE A 54 -17.38 -1.12 -0.69
CA ILE A 54 -16.04 -0.68 -0.31
C ILE A 54 -16.00 0.84 -0.18
N ASP A 55 -16.56 1.57 -1.16
CA ASP A 55 -16.63 3.03 -1.13
C ASP A 55 -17.39 3.58 0.10
N ARG A 56 -18.37 2.81 0.60
CA ARG A 56 -19.14 3.13 1.81
C ARG A 56 -18.53 2.60 3.10
N GLY A 57 -17.39 1.91 3.04
CA GLY A 57 -16.73 1.31 4.21
C GLY A 57 -17.41 0.06 4.76
N GLU A 58 -18.31 -0.58 3.99
CA GLU A 58 -19.06 -1.77 4.39
C GLU A 58 -18.24 -3.08 4.23
N TYR A 59 -17.03 -3.10 4.77
CA TYR A 59 -16.02 -4.14 4.48
C TYR A 59 -16.45 -5.57 4.83
N ASN A 60 -17.20 -5.78 5.92
CA ASN A 60 -17.67 -7.12 6.28
C ASN A 60 -18.70 -7.67 5.28
N ASN A 61 -19.63 -6.82 4.82
CA ASN A 61 -20.63 -7.18 3.82
C ASN A 61 -19.98 -7.42 2.45
N ALA A 62 -19.06 -6.53 2.07
CA ALA A 62 -18.26 -6.67 0.85
C ALA A 62 -17.49 -8.00 0.85
N ALA A 63 -16.84 -8.34 1.96
CA ALA A 63 -16.11 -9.60 2.10
C ALA A 63 -17.05 -10.82 2.07
N ALA A 64 -18.25 -10.72 2.62
CA ALA A 64 -19.25 -11.78 2.54
C ALA A 64 -19.65 -12.09 1.09
N LEU A 65 -19.90 -11.06 0.27
CA LEU A 65 -20.18 -11.23 -1.16
C LEU A 65 -18.96 -11.74 -1.93
N ALA A 66 -17.75 -11.28 -1.59
CA ALA A 66 -16.52 -11.77 -2.20
C ALA A 66 -16.32 -13.27 -1.93
N LYS A 67 -16.57 -13.74 -0.71
CA LYS A 67 -16.57 -15.19 -0.37
C LYS A 67 -17.67 -15.96 -1.09
N TRP A 68 -18.83 -15.35 -1.28
CA TRP A 68 -19.89 -15.94 -2.08
C TRP A 68 -19.46 -16.11 -3.53
N ILE A 69 -18.77 -15.14 -4.14
CA ILE A 69 -18.17 -15.26 -5.47
C ILE A 69 -17.21 -16.46 -5.52
N VAL A 70 -16.26 -16.53 -4.58
CA VAL A 70 -15.29 -17.65 -4.51
C VAL A 70 -15.99 -19.01 -4.48
N LYS A 71 -17.10 -19.12 -3.73
CA LYS A 71 -17.86 -20.37 -3.60
C LYS A 71 -18.64 -20.74 -4.87
N ASN A 72 -19.18 -19.76 -5.60
CA ASN A 72 -20.15 -19.99 -6.67
C ASN A 72 -19.56 -19.80 -8.08
N ALA A 73 -18.41 -19.15 -8.22
CA ALA A 73 -17.74 -18.99 -9.50
C ALA A 73 -17.31 -20.35 -10.05
N LYS A 74 -17.66 -20.59 -11.32
CA LYS A 74 -17.32 -21.84 -12.04
C LYS A 74 -15.92 -21.81 -12.64
N THR A 75 -15.41 -20.62 -12.94
CA THR A 75 -14.10 -20.41 -13.57
C THR A 75 -13.03 -20.10 -12.53
N SER A 76 -11.77 -20.38 -12.88
CA SER A 76 -10.62 -19.94 -12.09
C SER A 76 -10.62 -18.41 -11.92
N ASP A 77 -10.84 -17.68 -13.01
CA ASP A 77 -10.89 -16.22 -13.06
C ASP A 77 -11.90 -15.61 -12.10
N GLY A 78 -13.12 -16.16 -12.03
CA GLY A 78 -14.15 -15.67 -11.12
C GLY A 78 -13.78 -15.91 -9.65
N LYS A 79 -13.21 -17.07 -9.33
CA LYS A 79 -12.74 -17.36 -7.96
C LYS A 79 -11.60 -16.44 -7.56
N ILE A 80 -10.64 -16.23 -8.45
CA ILE A 80 -9.49 -15.37 -8.22
C ILE A 80 -9.95 -13.92 -8.02
N SER A 81 -10.88 -13.42 -8.85
CA SER A 81 -11.47 -12.09 -8.68
C SER A 81 -12.16 -11.91 -7.32
N GLY A 82 -12.83 -12.95 -6.81
CA GLY A 82 -13.37 -12.96 -5.46
C GLY A 82 -12.28 -12.83 -4.38
N TYR A 83 -11.17 -13.55 -4.52
CA TYR A 83 -10.02 -13.39 -3.62
C TYR A 83 -9.35 -12.02 -3.72
N PHE A 84 -9.25 -11.43 -4.91
CA PHE A 84 -8.70 -10.08 -5.08
C PHE A 84 -9.49 -9.03 -4.31
N LYS A 85 -10.83 -9.11 -4.34
CA LYS A 85 -11.66 -8.21 -3.53
C LYS A 85 -11.40 -8.39 -2.04
N MET A 86 -11.11 -9.60 -1.58
CA MET A 86 -10.72 -9.82 -0.19
C MET A 86 -9.31 -9.29 0.13
N CYS A 87 -8.35 -9.37 -0.80
CA CYS A 87 -7.04 -8.71 -0.66
C CYS A 87 -7.21 -7.19 -0.53
N GLU A 88 -8.01 -6.57 -1.40
CA GLU A 88 -8.31 -5.14 -1.37
C GLU A 88 -8.95 -4.72 -0.04
N ILE A 89 -9.94 -5.46 0.43
CA ILE A 89 -10.58 -5.22 1.72
C ILE A 89 -9.57 -5.37 2.86
N ALA A 90 -8.74 -6.41 2.85
CA ALA A 90 -7.71 -6.63 3.85
C ALA A 90 -6.67 -5.49 3.87
N ASN A 91 -6.34 -4.96 2.69
CA ASN A 91 -5.47 -3.80 2.56
C ASN A 91 -6.09 -2.56 3.22
N LEU A 92 -7.36 -2.28 2.93
CA LEU A 92 -8.12 -1.13 3.43
C LEU A 92 -8.33 -1.14 4.95
N ILE A 93 -8.49 -2.33 5.56
CA ILE A 93 -8.55 -2.46 7.02
C ILE A 93 -7.16 -2.49 7.68
N GLY A 94 -6.07 -2.42 6.89
CA GLY A 94 -4.71 -2.45 7.41
C GLY A 94 -4.34 -3.80 8.04
N ASN A 95 -4.64 -4.91 7.36
CA ASN A 95 -4.25 -6.24 7.78
C ASN A 95 -3.40 -6.97 6.72
N PRO A 96 -2.07 -6.78 6.74
CA PRO A 96 -1.19 -7.42 5.77
C PRO A 96 -1.12 -8.95 5.90
N MET A 97 -1.42 -9.53 7.08
CA MET A 97 -1.48 -10.99 7.24
C MET A 97 -2.66 -11.57 6.46
N MET A 98 -3.82 -10.93 6.57
CA MET A 98 -5.04 -11.30 5.86
C MET A 98 -4.90 -11.04 4.36
N GLU A 99 -4.31 -9.91 3.98
CA GLU A 99 -4.06 -9.55 2.59
C GLU A 99 -3.21 -10.61 1.88
N GLU A 100 -2.12 -11.05 2.54
CA GLU A 100 -1.27 -12.12 2.02
C GLU A 100 -1.99 -13.46 1.99
N TYR A 101 -2.72 -13.80 3.06
CA TYR A 101 -3.50 -15.03 3.12
C TYR A 101 -4.46 -15.17 1.93
N TYR A 102 -5.18 -14.11 1.59
CA TYR A 102 -6.08 -14.11 0.44
C TYR A 102 -5.35 -14.15 -0.90
N ALA A 103 -4.18 -13.51 -1.00
CA ALA A 103 -3.35 -13.59 -2.20
C ALA A 103 -2.85 -15.03 -2.42
N ASP A 104 -2.48 -15.75 -1.36
CA ASP A 104 -2.09 -17.16 -1.44
C ASP A 104 -3.25 -18.06 -1.86
N LEU A 105 -4.46 -17.79 -1.35
CA LEU A 105 -5.65 -18.53 -1.79
C LEU A 105 -5.98 -18.24 -3.26
N ALA A 106 -5.81 -17.00 -3.73
CA ALA A 106 -5.95 -16.65 -5.14
C ALA A 106 -4.97 -17.44 -6.01
N LEU A 107 -3.69 -17.48 -5.64
CA LEU A 107 -2.67 -18.23 -6.38
C LEU A 107 -2.98 -19.73 -6.45
N LYS A 108 -3.58 -20.31 -5.41
CA LYS A 108 -4.01 -21.73 -5.41
C LYS A 108 -5.13 -22.03 -6.40
N GLN A 109 -5.87 -21.02 -6.89
CA GLN A 109 -6.92 -21.22 -7.89
C GLN A 109 -6.40 -21.20 -9.33
N LEU A 110 -5.13 -20.83 -9.55
CA LEU A 110 -4.53 -20.80 -10.88
C LEU A 110 -4.54 -22.20 -11.52
N ASN A 111 -4.95 -22.27 -12.79
CA ASN A 111 -4.91 -23.49 -13.59
C ASN A 111 -4.59 -23.18 -15.06
N SER A 112 -4.70 -24.19 -15.94
CA SER A 112 -4.45 -24.06 -17.38
C SER A 112 -5.34 -23.03 -18.05
N ASP A 113 -6.58 -22.91 -17.58
CA ASP A 113 -7.65 -22.14 -18.21
C ASP A 113 -7.73 -20.70 -17.67
N THR A 114 -6.90 -20.35 -16.67
CA THR A 114 -6.86 -18.99 -16.13
C THR A 114 -6.33 -18.01 -17.17
N SER A 115 -7.05 -16.91 -17.39
CA SER A 115 -6.65 -15.85 -18.32
C SER A 115 -5.33 -15.18 -17.93
N LEU A 116 -4.61 -14.64 -18.92
CA LEU A 116 -3.32 -14.00 -18.71
C LEU A 116 -3.42 -12.78 -17.80
N TRP A 117 -4.41 -11.90 -18.01
CA TRP A 117 -4.63 -10.74 -17.14
C TRP A 117 -4.91 -11.17 -15.70
N VAL A 118 -5.72 -12.21 -15.45
CA VAL A 118 -5.95 -12.71 -14.09
C VAL A 118 -4.67 -13.23 -13.44
N LYS A 119 -3.83 -13.96 -14.19
CA LYS A 119 -2.49 -14.38 -13.71
C LYS A 119 -1.64 -13.16 -13.35
N LYS A 120 -1.63 -12.13 -14.20
CA LYS A 120 -0.90 -10.88 -13.99
C LYS A 120 -1.32 -10.20 -12.69
N VAL A 121 -2.62 -10.05 -12.49
CA VAL A 121 -3.20 -9.43 -11.31
C VAL A 121 -2.89 -10.26 -10.05
N ALA A 122 -2.99 -11.59 -10.13
CA ALA A 122 -2.70 -12.47 -8.98
C ALA A 122 -1.25 -12.39 -8.53
N TYR A 123 -0.30 -12.40 -9.47
CA TYR A 123 1.10 -12.24 -9.17
C TYR A 123 1.41 -10.86 -8.60
N PHE A 124 0.78 -9.80 -9.12
CA PHE A 124 0.97 -8.45 -8.59
C PHE A 124 0.49 -8.36 -7.13
N TYR A 125 -0.75 -8.76 -6.85
CA TYR A 125 -1.29 -8.68 -5.48
C TYR A 125 -0.52 -9.55 -4.50
N LYS A 126 -0.06 -10.75 -4.88
CA LYS A 126 0.82 -11.54 -4.01
C LYS A 126 2.10 -10.76 -3.68
N GLY A 127 2.74 -10.16 -4.69
CA GLY A 127 3.95 -9.39 -4.49
C GLY A 127 3.76 -8.20 -3.55
N VAL A 128 2.69 -7.42 -3.76
CA VAL A 128 2.33 -6.30 -2.89
C VAL A 128 2.03 -6.76 -1.46
N ALA A 129 1.23 -7.82 -1.30
CA ALA A 129 0.85 -8.32 0.01
C ALA A 129 2.07 -8.81 0.83
N VAL A 130 2.98 -9.55 0.20
CA VAL A 130 4.24 -9.98 0.82
C VAL A 130 5.10 -8.77 1.18
N GLY A 131 5.20 -7.77 0.28
CA GLY A 131 5.97 -6.55 0.52
C GLY A 131 5.44 -5.79 1.73
N LYS A 132 4.14 -5.51 1.75
CA LYS A 132 3.49 -4.80 2.86
C LYS A 132 3.63 -5.52 4.19
N ARG A 133 3.41 -6.85 4.22
CA ARG A 133 3.66 -7.65 5.42
C ARG A 133 5.12 -7.59 5.87
N SER A 134 6.05 -7.60 4.92
CA SER A 134 7.48 -7.46 5.23
C SER A 134 7.79 -6.14 5.92
N GLN A 135 7.21 -5.04 5.45
CA GLN A 135 7.38 -3.71 6.04
C GLN A 135 6.69 -3.61 7.41
N GLU A 136 5.41 -4.00 7.50
CA GLU A 136 4.58 -3.78 8.69
C GLU A 136 4.87 -4.74 9.85
N LEU A 137 5.34 -5.96 9.55
CA LEU A 137 5.63 -7.00 10.55
C LEU A 137 7.12 -7.34 10.67
N GLY A 138 7.98 -6.52 10.05
CA GLY A 138 9.42 -6.63 10.18
C GLY A 138 10.03 -7.86 9.48
N GLU A 139 9.33 -8.46 8.52
CA GLU A 139 9.77 -9.66 7.78
C GLU A 139 10.65 -9.31 6.57
N ILE A 140 11.53 -8.31 6.66
CA ILE A 140 12.29 -7.69 5.54
C ILE A 140 13.00 -8.69 4.63
N LYS A 141 13.44 -9.85 5.14
CA LYS A 141 14.05 -10.93 4.35
C LYS A 141 13.14 -11.42 3.21
N ARG A 142 11.82 -11.26 3.34
CA ARG A 142 10.81 -11.65 2.36
C ARG A 142 10.59 -10.61 1.27
N MET A 143 11.28 -9.47 1.30
CA MET A 143 11.17 -8.48 0.21
C MET A 143 11.64 -9.05 -1.14
N SER A 144 12.55 -10.04 -1.13
CA SER A 144 12.95 -10.76 -2.35
C SER A 144 11.79 -11.56 -2.97
N GLU A 145 10.93 -12.13 -2.14
CA GLU A 145 9.70 -12.80 -2.57
C GLU A 145 8.72 -11.79 -3.18
N ALA A 146 8.55 -10.62 -2.55
CA ALA A 146 7.74 -9.52 -3.11
C ALA A 146 8.23 -9.12 -4.52
N VAL A 147 9.53 -8.86 -4.67
CA VAL A 147 10.16 -8.53 -5.97
C VAL A 147 9.95 -9.64 -6.99
N TYR A 148 10.10 -10.90 -6.59
CA TYR A 148 9.90 -12.05 -7.48
C TYR A 148 8.49 -12.06 -8.08
N TRP A 149 7.46 -11.93 -7.25
CA TRP A 149 6.08 -11.95 -7.70
C TRP A 149 5.72 -10.73 -8.56
N ILE A 150 6.16 -9.53 -8.19
CA ILE A 150 5.93 -8.31 -8.98
C ILE A 150 6.59 -8.44 -10.36
N LYS A 151 7.81 -8.97 -10.44
CA LYS A 151 8.46 -9.23 -11.74
C LYS A 151 7.75 -10.30 -12.55
N ARG A 152 7.24 -11.35 -11.89
CA ARG A 152 6.46 -12.39 -12.57
C ARG A 152 5.18 -11.82 -13.18
N SER A 153 4.55 -10.85 -12.51
CA SER A 153 3.43 -10.07 -13.06
C SER A 153 3.86 -9.24 -14.28
N LEU A 154 4.98 -8.50 -14.19
CA LEU A 154 5.51 -7.69 -15.31
C LEU A 154 5.83 -8.51 -16.56
N ASN A 155 6.25 -9.77 -16.39
CA ASN A 155 6.56 -10.66 -17.51
C ASN A 155 5.32 -11.13 -18.29
N ILE A 156 4.11 -10.89 -17.77
CA ILE A 156 2.88 -11.18 -18.50
C ILE A 156 2.47 -9.94 -19.30
N ASN A 157 2.50 -10.08 -20.61
CA ASN A 157 1.98 -9.10 -21.55
C ASN A 157 0.70 -9.67 -22.18
N ASP A 158 -0.45 -9.28 -21.63
CA ASP A 158 -1.76 -9.67 -22.16
C ASP A 158 -2.22 -8.63 -23.19
N LEU A 159 -2.22 -9.02 -24.46
CA LEU A 159 -2.59 -8.16 -25.59
C LEU A 159 -4.12 -8.04 -25.76
N ASP A 160 -4.88 -8.97 -25.19
CA ASP A 160 -6.35 -8.96 -25.24
C ASP A 160 -6.91 -7.96 -24.22
N GLU A 161 -6.16 -7.69 -23.14
CA GLU A 161 -6.50 -6.77 -22.07
C GLU A 161 -5.46 -5.63 -21.91
N PRO A 162 -5.28 -4.76 -22.93
CA PRO A 162 -4.20 -3.79 -22.96
C PRO A 162 -4.30 -2.73 -21.85
N LYS A 163 -5.51 -2.29 -21.46
CA LYS A 163 -5.71 -1.34 -20.34
C LYS A 163 -5.27 -1.97 -19.01
N THR A 164 -5.69 -3.20 -18.75
CA THR A 164 -5.29 -3.95 -17.54
C THR A 164 -3.78 -4.19 -17.53
N THR A 165 -3.20 -4.59 -18.66
CA THR A 165 -1.74 -4.77 -18.78
C THR A 165 -0.99 -3.48 -18.49
N TRP A 166 -1.45 -2.35 -19.02
CA TRP A 166 -0.89 -1.02 -18.78
C TRP A 166 -0.97 -0.60 -17.31
N ASP A 167 -2.15 -0.69 -16.68
CA ASP A 167 -2.34 -0.31 -15.28
C ASP A 167 -1.42 -1.12 -14.34
N PHE A 168 -1.41 -2.45 -14.48
CA PHE A 168 -0.58 -3.29 -13.62
C PHE A 168 0.92 -3.16 -13.92
N ASN A 169 1.32 -2.80 -15.14
CA ASN A 169 2.72 -2.44 -15.42
C ASN A 169 3.12 -1.16 -14.69
N GLY A 170 2.28 -0.12 -14.72
CA GLY A 170 2.49 1.12 -13.98
C GLY A 170 2.65 0.85 -12.48
N ARG A 171 1.68 0.17 -11.87
CA ARG A 171 1.73 -0.20 -10.44
C ARG A 171 2.97 -1.03 -10.10
N ALA A 172 3.35 -2.00 -10.95
CA ALA A 172 4.50 -2.85 -10.70
C ALA A 172 5.84 -2.10 -10.81
N TYR A 173 5.99 -1.20 -11.79
CA TYR A 173 7.19 -0.35 -11.87
C TYR A 173 7.29 0.58 -10.68
N TYR A 174 6.18 1.19 -10.26
CA TYR A 174 6.10 1.96 -9.03
C TYR A 174 6.58 1.15 -7.81
N SER A 175 5.96 -0.02 -7.57
CA SER A 175 6.29 -0.86 -6.42
C SER A 175 7.74 -1.32 -6.43
N LEU A 176 8.30 -1.70 -7.59
CA LEU A 176 9.71 -2.08 -7.68
C LEU A 176 10.64 -0.90 -7.43
N GLY A 177 10.31 0.30 -7.94
CA GLY A 177 11.05 1.53 -7.67
C GLY A 177 11.19 1.75 -6.16
N VAL A 178 10.05 1.79 -5.45
CA VAL A 178 10.02 1.97 -3.98
C VAL A 178 10.80 0.86 -3.26
N ILE A 179 10.56 -0.40 -3.60
CA ILE A 179 11.23 -1.54 -2.96
C ILE A 179 12.76 -1.45 -3.13
N TYR A 180 13.27 -1.09 -4.31
CA TYR A 180 14.72 -0.97 -4.53
C TYR A 180 15.35 0.19 -3.76
N ILE A 181 14.61 1.28 -3.51
CA ILE A 181 15.07 2.40 -2.68
C ILE A 181 15.10 1.98 -1.22
N GLU A 182 13.95 1.60 -0.69
CA GLU A 182 13.78 1.39 0.74
C GLU A 182 14.44 0.07 1.17
N ALA A 183 14.05 -1.05 0.56
CA ALA A 183 14.43 -2.36 1.05
C ALA A 183 15.81 -2.82 0.61
N TYR A 184 16.38 -2.23 -0.45
CA TYR A 184 17.69 -2.62 -0.97
C TYR A 184 18.72 -1.49 -0.94
N GLY A 185 18.31 -0.22 -0.77
CA GLY A 185 19.22 0.92 -0.88
C GLY A 185 19.91 1.00 -2.25
N ASN A 186 19.33 0.40 -3.29
CA ASN A 186 19.91 0.31 -4.63
C ASN A 186 19.31 1.40 -5.53
N TYR A 187 19.84 2.62 -5.39
CA TYR A 187 19.34 3.80 -6.11
C TYR A 187 19.42 3.67 -7.62
N LYS A 188 20.48 3.05 -8.15
CA LYS A 188 20.62 2.83 -9.60
C LYS A 188 19.47 1.97 -10.13
N LYS A 189 19.20 0.85 -9.47
CA LYS A 189 18.13 -0.08 -9.88
C LYS A 189 16.74 0.49 -9.63
N ALA A 190 16.58 1.28 -8.57
CA ALA A 190 15.35 2.02 -8.35
C ALA A 190 15.05 2.98 -9.50
N LEU A 191 16.04 3.76 -9.94
CA LEU A 191 15.90 4.67 -11.07
C LEU A 191 15.55 3.94 -12.36
N GLU A 192 16.09 2.74 -12.62
CA GLU A 192 15.68 1.93 -13.80
C GLU A 192 14.18 1.64 -13.84
N TYR A 193 13.54 1.41 -12.68
CA TYR A 193 12.09 1.18 -12.59
C TYR A 193 11.29 2.48 -12.55
N ILE A 194 11.80 3.52 -11.88
CA ILE A 194 11.20 4.85 -11.90
C ILE A 194 11.15 5.38 -13.34
N GLU A 195 12.21 5.25 -14.12
CA GLU A 195 12.23 5.71 -15.52
C GLU A 195 11.20 4.97 -16.37
N LYS A 196 11.02 3.65 -16.18
CA LYS A 196 9.98 2.88 -16.86
C LYS A 196 8.57 3.33 -16.47
N PHE A 197 8.34 3.59 -15.18
CA PHE A 197 7.09 4.17 -14.69
C PHE A 197 6.83 5.55 -15.31
N LEU A 198 7.81 6.45 -15.27
CA LEU A 198 7.68 7.80 -15.81
C LEU A 198 7.44 7.82 -17.33
N GLN A 199 8.01 6.87 -18.08
CA GLN A 199 7.71 6.70 -19.49
C GLN A 199 6.26 6.27 -19.72
N LEU A 200 5.76 5.32 -18.92
CA LEU A 200 4.38 4.85 -19.00
C LEU A 200 3.37 5.97 -18.64
N VAL A 201 3.63 6.74 -17.58
CA VAL A 201 2.73 7.82 -17.13
C VAL A 201 2.71 9.03 -18.06
N LYS A 202 3.69 9.20 -18.97
CA LYS A 202 3.58 10.22 -20.03
C LYS A 202 2.36 9.98 -20.94
N GLU A 203 1.89 8.75 -21.01
CA GLU A 203 0.72 8.35 -21.80
C GLU A 203 -0.58 8.40 -20.96
N ASP A 204 -0.48 8.66 -19.66
CA ASP A 204 -1.61 8.78 -18.73
C ASP A 204 -2.35 10.12 -18.92
N LYS A 205 -3.34 10.12 -19.80
CA LYS A 205 -4.20 11.28 -20.05
C LYS A 205 -5.23 11.53 -18.95
N GLU A 206 -5.55 10.50 -18.18
CA GLU A 206 -6.60 10.53 -17.15
C GLU A 206 -6.05 10.90 -15.76
N ASN A 207 -4.72 11.03 -15.63
CA ASN A 207 -4.01 11.26 -14.36
C ASN A 207 -4.29 10.14 -13.34
N GLU A 208 -4.52 8.90 -13.82
CA GLU A 208 -4.74 7.71 -12.99
C GLU A 208 -3.56 7.47 -12.02
N PHE A 209 -2.33 7.80 -12.43
CA PHE A 209 -1.09 7.62 -11.67
C PHE A 209 -0.51 8.91 -11.08
N LEU A 210 -1.29 10.00 -11.00
CA LEU A 210 -0.74 11.31 -10.59
C LEU A 210 -0.12 11.28 -9.19
N LYS A 211 -0.69 10.51 -8.26
CA LYS A 211 -0.15 10.39 -6.89
C LYS A 211 1.18 9.65 -6.90
N GLU A 212 1.22 8.48 -7.52
CA GLU A 212 2.42 7.64 -7.67
C GLU A 212 3.52 8.38 -8.43
N TYR A 213 3.15 9.20 -9.42
CA TYR A 213 4.06 10.06 -10.15
C TYR A 213 4.71 11.12 -9.27
N ILE A 214 3.92 11.84 -8.47
CA ILE A 214 4.46 12.85 -7.54
C ILE A 214 5.41 12.18 -6.53
N GLU A 215 5.02 11.01 -6.03
CA GLU A 215 5.82 10.24 -5.06
C GLU A 215 7.14 9.74 -5.64
N LEU A 216 7.15 9.10 -6.82
CA LEU A 216 8.41 8.67 -7.46
C LEU A 216 9.27 9.84 -7.90
N LEU A 217 8.66 10.97 -8.30
CA LEU A 217 9.42 12.16 -8.65
C LEU A 217 10.18 12.69 -7.42
N SER A 218 9.55 12.68 -6.24
CA SER A 218 10.22 12.96 -4.96
C SER A 218 11.39 12.00 -4.73
N TYR A 219 11.14 10.69 -4.73
CA TYR A 219 12.17 9.68 -4.48
C TYR A 219 13.31 9.69 -5.49
N SER A 220 13.04 10.08 -6.74
CA SER A 220 14.08 10.23 -7.76
C SER A 220 15.08 11.32 -7.39
N GLY A 221 14.66 12.41 -6.74
CA GLY A 221 15.54 13.46 -6.23
C GLY A 221 16.56 12.92 -5.23
N ASP A 222 16.11 12.09 -4.29
CA ASP A 222 16.98 11.44 -3.30
C ASP A 222 17.98 10.51 -3.98
N CYS A 223 17.51 9.73 -4.95
CA CYS A 223 18.36 8.85 -5.74
C CYS A 223 19.43 9.64 -6.51
N TYR A 224 19.04 10.74 -7.19
CA TYR A 224 19.97 11.58 -7.94
C TYR A 224 21.00 12.23 -7.03
N TYR A 225 20.59 12.68 -5.85
CA TYR A 225 21.52 13.21 -4.85
C TYR A 225 22.52 12.15 -4.39
N GLU A 226 22.04 10.96 -3.99
CA GLU A 226 22.90 9.87 -3.49
C GLU A 226 23.86 9.34 -4.56
N LEU A 227 23.47 9.41 -5.83
CA LEU A 227 24.32 9.04 -6.98
C LEU A 227 25.18 10.19 -7.50
N GLY A 228 25.09 11.39 -6.92
CA GLY A 228 25.89 12.56 -7.34
C GLY A 228 25.45 13.19 -8.67
N MET A 229 24.24 12.89 -9.16
CA MET A 229 23.71 13.32 -10.45
C MET A 229 23.12 14.74 -10.37
N LYS A 230 23.99 15.76 -10.26
CA LYS A 230 23.61 17.17 -10.02
C LYS A 230 22.58 17.71 -11.01
N ASP A 231 22.79 17.48 -12.31
CA ASP A 231 21.92 18.06 -13.33
C ASP A 231 20.51 17.46 -13.30
N LYS A 232 20.41 16.15 -13.00
CA LYS A 232 19.12 15.48 -12.81
C LYS A 232 18.40 15.93 -11.54
N LEU A 233 19.13 16.16 -10.45
CA LEU A 233 18.55 16.72 -9.24
C LEU A 233 17.96 18.13 -9.47
N ARG A 234 18.65 18.96 -10.26
CA ARG A 234 18.14 20.28 -10.66
C ARG A 234 16.91 20.18 -11.56
N GLU A 235 16.93 19.28 -12.54
CA GLU A 235 15.78 19.00 -13.42
C GLU A 235 14.53 18.64 -12.59
N VAL A 236 14.67 17.74 -11.62
CA VAL A 236 13.57 17.37 -10.71
C VAL A 236 13.08 18.56 -9.89
N TYR A 237 13.99 19.37 -9.34
CA TYR A 237 13.64 20.57 -8.59
C TYR A 237 12.84 21.56 -9.45
N ASP A 238 13.24 21.79 -10.69
CA ASP A 238 12.54 22.70 -11.60
C ASP A 238 11.15 22.17 -11.99
N ILE A 239 11.03 20.85 -12.21
CA ILE A 239 9.72 20.20 -12.43
C ILE A 239 8.82 20.41 -11.21
N TRP A 240 9.33 20.16 -9.99
CA TRP A 240 8.58 20.37 -8.75
C TRP A 240 8.15 21.83 -8.58
N LYS A 241 9.07 22.77 -8.77
CA LYS A 241 8.80 24.20 -8.64
C LYS A 241 7.76 24.69 -9.64
N LYS A 242 7.84 24.25 -10.91
CA LYS A 242 6.88 24.61 -11.97
C LYS A 242 5.48 24.08 -11.68
N ASN A 243 5.37 22.84 -11.21
CA ASN A 243 4.09 22.17 -10.98
C ASN A 243 3.56 22.33 -9.54
N TYR A 244 4.27 23.08 -8.70
CA TYR A 244 3.96 23.29 -7.29
C TYR A 244 2.48 23.64 -7.00
N PRO A 245 1.81 24.53 -7.77
CA PRO A 245 0.40 24.84 -7.55
C PRO A 245 -0.55 23.66 -7.76
N LYS A 246 -0.19 22.71 -8.65
CA LYS A 246 -0.98 21.50 -8.95
C LYS A 246 -0.77 20.43 -7.87
N TYR A 247 0.46 20.28 -7.36
CA TYR A 247 0.80 19.18 -6.45
C TYR A 247 0.30 19.38 -5.01
N LYS A 248 0.04 20.63 -4.60
CA LYS A 248 -0.40 20.96 -3.23
C LYS A 248 -1.64 20.18 -2.76
N ASP A 249 -2.54 19.87 -3.68
CA ASP A 249 -3.83 19.23 -3.38
C ASP A 249 -3.70 17.70 -3.26
N TYR A 250 -2.57 17.13 -3.69
CA TYR A 250 -2.36 15.67 -3.77
C TYR A 250 -1.35 15.13 -2.75
N PHE A 251 -0.52 15.99 -2.16
CA PHE A 251 0.59 15.55 -1.32
C PHE A 251 0.64 16.35 -0.01
N LYS A 252 0.35 15.70 1.12
CA LYS A 252 0.19 16.35 2.44
C LYS A 252 1.42 17.14 2.90
N ASN A 253 2.62 16.76 2.44
CA ASN A 253 3.91 17.37 2.81
C ASN A 253 4.59 18.08 1.62
N TYR A 254 3.84 18.61 0.65
CA TYR A 254 4.40 19.15 -0.60
C TYR A 254 5.37 20.32 -0.42
N ASN A 255 5.14 21.14 0.61
CA ASN A 255 6.06 22.22 1.00
C ASN A 255 7.42 21.70 1.41
N PHE A 256 7.42 20.64 2.24
CA PHE A 256 8.63 20.02 2.70
C PHE A 256 9.42 19.43 1.53
N GLN A 257 8.75 18.80 0.55
CA GLN A 257 9.45 18.20 -0.59
C GLN A 257 10.22 19.21 -1.43
N LEU A 258 9.61 20.37 -1.73
CA LEU A 258 10.30 21.41 -2.49
C LEU A 258 11.52 21.94 -1.70
N LYS A 259 11.39 22.06 -0.38
CA LYS A 259 12.48 22.47 0.53
C LYS A 259 13.58 21.42 0.67
N MET A 260 13.22 20.15 0.68
CA MET A 260 14.18 19.04 0.66
C MET A 260 15.00 19.07 -0.62
N LEU A 261 14.38 19.20 -1.79
CA LEU A 261 15.10 19.29 -3.07
C LEU A 261 15.98 20.56 -3.14
N GLU A 262 15.50 21.69 -2.62
CA GLU A 262 16.31 22.91 -2.47
C GLU A 262 17.55 22.63 -1.61
N PHE A 263 17.36 22.03 -0.44
CA PHE A 263 18.42 21.62 0.49
C PHE A 263 19.44 20.69 -0.17
N LEU A 264 19.00 19.63 -0.85
CA LEU A 264 19.91 18.68 -1.52
C LEU A 264 20.73 19.36 -2.62
N ASN A 265 20.14 20.30 -3.37
CA ASN A 265 20.87 21.11 -4.35
C ASN A 265 21.93 22.01 -3.70
N LYS A 266 21.63 22.67 -2.57
CA LYS A 266 22.64 23.45 -1.83
C LYS A 266 23.77 22.55 -1.33
N LEU A 267 23.40 21.38 -0.80
CA LEU A 267 24.33 20.42 -0.21
C LEU A 267 25.28 19.82 -1.25
N ILE A 268 24.77 19.44 -2.42
CA ILE A 268 25.59 18.89 -3.52
C ILE A 268 26.49 19.94 -4.18
N ASP A 269 26.13 21.22 -4.09
CA ASP A 269 26.93 22.35 -4.57
C ASP A 269 27.95 22.87 -3.53
N GLY A 270 28.02 22.24 -2.34
CA GLY A 270 28.94 22.64 -1.27
C GLY A 270 28.55 23.94 -0.56
N LYS A 271 27.31 24.41 -0.74
CA LYS A 271 26.76 25.62 -0.08
C LYS A 271 26.26 25.26 1.32
N TYR A 272 27.17 24.81 2.18
CA TYR A 272 26.82 24.21 3.47
C TYR A 272 26.08 25.17 4.42
N LYS A 273 26.43 26.47 4.44
CA LYS A 273 25.73 27.46 5.28
C LYS A 273 24.25 27.57 4.93
N GLU A 274 23.94 27.71 3.64
CA GLU A 274 22.55 27.79 3.14
C GLU A 274 21.81 26.46 3.40
N ALA A 275 22.48 25.32 3.20
CA ALA A 275 21.90 24.01 3.49
C ALA A 275 21.59 23.83 4.99
N GLU A 276 22.47 24.31 5.87
CA GLU A 276 22.30 24.25 7.32
C GLU A 276 21.09 25.08 7.79
N GLU A 277 20.88 26.27 7.22
CA GLU A 277 19.71 27.11 7.51
C GLU A 277 18.41 26.41 7.16
N ILE A 278 18.33 25.77 5.98
CA ILE A 278 17.15 25.01 5.56
C ILE A 278 16.95 23.80 6.50
N MET A 279 18.01 23.03 6.77
CA MET A 279 17.95 21.88 7.66
C MET A 279 17.42 22.25 9.06
N LYS A 280 17.93 23.33 9.67
CA LYS A 280 17.48 23.78 11.01
C LYS A 280 16.02 24.21 11.04
N LYS A 281 15.54 24.80 9.95
CA LYS A 281 14.18 25.35 9.87
C LYS A 281 13.12 24.29 9.56
N GLU A 282 13.45 23.35 8.68
CA GLU A 282 12.45 22.43 8.10
C GLU A 282 12.39 21.10 8.86
N ASP A 283 13.47 20.31 8.85
CA ASP A 283 13.55 19.03 9.57
C ASP A 283 15.00 18.73 10.00
N PRO A 284 15.39 19.11 11.23
CA PRO A 284 16.74 18.91 11.74
C PRO A 284 17.15 17.45 11.90
N GLU A 285 16.19 16.53 12.04
CA GLU A 285 16.47 15.11 12.24
C GLU A 285 16.72 14.45 10.89
N TYR A 286 15.76 14.53 9.98
CA TYR A 286 15.88 13.86 8.67
C TYR A 286 16.91 14.54 7.76
N LEU A 287 16.85 15.87 7.59
CA LEU A 287 17.84 16.57 6.76
C LEU A 287 19.22 16.59 7.43
N GLY A 288 19.25 16.52 8.76
CA GLY A 288 20.48 16.42 9.55
C GLY A 288 21.31 15.18 9.20
N ILE A 289 20.67 14.04 8.94
CA ILE A 289 21.35 12.81 8.47
C ILE A 289 22.17 13.10 7.21
N TYR A 290 21.58 13.78 6.21
CA TYR A 290 22.28 14.12 4.98
C TYR A 290 23.37 15.17 5.20
N TYR A 291 23.06 16.23 5.95
CA TYR A 291 23.97 17.35 6.19
C TYR A 291 25.22 16.91 6.95
N TYR A 292 25.04 16.29 8.12
CA TYR A 292 26.13 15.89 9.00
C TYR A 292 27.02 14.79 8.39
N ARG A 293 26.45 13.93 7.53
CA ARG A 293 27.23 12.99 6.72
C ARG A 293 28.17 13.71 5.76
N LYS A 294 27.73 14.80 5.13
CA LYS A 294 28.56 15.56 4.18
C LYS A 294 29.63 16.42 4.84
N VAL A 295 29.33 17.04 5.98
CA VAL A 295 30.31 17.87 6.70
C VAL A 295 31.21 17.07 7.65
N GLY A 296 30.92 15.79 7.87
CA GLY A 296 31.74 14.89 8.70
C GLY A 296 31.52 15.02 10.21
N ASP A 297 30.41 15.63 10.65
CA ASP A 297 30.07 15.78 12.08
C ASP A 297 29.32 14.54 12.59
N ILE A 298 30.09 13.51 12.97
CA ILE A 298 29.54 12.20 13.37
C ILE A 298 28.61 12.31 14.58
N GLU A 299 28.96 13.11 15.58
CA GLU A 299 28.18 13.19 16.83
C GLU A 299 26.81 13.84 16.63
N LYS A 300 26.72 14.91 15.84
CA LYS A 300 25.42 15.51 15.51
C LYS A 300 24.62 14.63 14.56
N GLY A 301 25.29 13.99 13.59
CA GLY A 301 24.65 13.04 12.69
C GLY A 301 24.04 11.84 13.43
N LYS A 302 24.75 11.31 14.42
CA LYS A 302 24.25 10.27 15.33
C LYS A 302 23.00 10.71 16.08
N LYS A 303 23.01 11.91 16.68
CA LYS A 303 21.84 12.47 17.37
C LYS A 303 20.64 12.62 16.43
N ALA A 304 20.86 13.15 15.22
CA ALA A 304 19.83 13.28 14.20
C ALA A 304 19.24 11.92 13.78
N LEU A 305 20.10 10.91 13.54
CA LEU A 305 19.67 9.56 13.18
C LEU A 305 18.85 8.89 14.29
N ILE A 306 19.25 9.05 15.56
CA ILE A 306 18.50 8.47 16.69
C ILE A 306 17.13 9.13 16.82
N GLY A 307 17.05 10.47 16.73
CA GLY A 307 15.77 11.20 16.73
C GLY A 307 14.85 10.72 15.61
N PHE A 308 15.36 10.73 14.38
CA PHE A 308 14.64 10.25 13.20
C PHE A 308 14.18 8.79 13.36
N GLY A 309 15.07 7.92 13.85
CA GLY A 309 14.82 6.50 14.06
C GLY A 309 13.75 6.22 15.11
N LYS A 310 13.69 7.01 16.19
CA LYS A 310 12.62 6.89 17.20
C LYS A 310 11.26 7.25 16.63
N SER A 311 11.19 8.27 15.78
CA SER A 311 9.96 8.71 15.10
C SER A 311 9.56 7.81 13.93
N ASN A 312 10.52 7.12 13.32
CA ASN A 312 10.33 6.28 12.12
C ASN A 312 10.85 4.86 12.32
N ILE A 313 10.52 4.26 13.47
CA ILE A 313 11.12 3.01 13.90
C ILE A 313 10.86 1.83 12.94
N GLN A 314 9.80 1.91 12.13
CA GLN A 314 9.51 0.95 11.06
C GLN A 314 10.66 0.84 10.05
N LEU A 315 11.46 1.90 9.87
CA LEU A 315 12.57 1.94 8.91
C LEU A 315 13.86 1.33 9.47
N TYR A 316 13.93 1.07 10.77
CA TYR A 316 15.12 0.52 11.42
C TYR A 316 15.74 -0.70 10.69
N PRO A 317 14.99 -1.76 10.33
CA PRO A 317 15.59 -2.95 9.73
C PRO A 317 15.99 -2.76 8.26
N PHE A 318 15.69 -1.62 7.63
CA PHE A 318 15.94 -1.40 6.22
C PHE A 318 17.43 -1.09 5.95
N PRO A 319 18.01 -1.57 4.83
CA PRO A 319 19.43 -1.41 4.57
C PRO A 319 19.94 0.03 4.50
N PHE A 320 19.15 1.00 4.01
CA PHE A 320 19.58 2.40 3.99
C PHE A 320 19.75 2.95 5.42
N PHE A 321 18.84 2.61 6.34
CA PHE A 321 18.92 3.03 7.73
C PHE A 321 20.12 2.36 8.39
N GLN A 322 20.31 1.05 8.16
CA GLN A 322 21.46 0.31 8.67
C GLN A 322 22.80 0.81 8.10
N ARG A 323 22.81 1.38 6.89
CA ARG A 323 23.98 2.08 6.35
C ARG A 323 24.28 3.33 7.18
N TRP A 324 23.29 4.16 7.47
CA TRP A 324 23.48 5.35 8.33
C TRP A 324 23.94 4.97 9.74
N VAL A 325 23.40 3.90 10.32
CA VAL A 325 23.86 3.36 11.62
C VAL A 325 25.36 3.08 11.62
N LYS A 326 25.89 2.53 10.52
CA LYS A 326 27.33 2.26 10.34
C LYS A 326 28.13 3.53 10.11
N GLU A 327 27.66 4.41 9.21
CA GLU A 327 28.32 5.67 8.87
C GLU A 327 28.48 6.59 10.09
N PHE A 328 27.46 6.68 10.94
CA PHE A 328 27.48 7.47 12.18
C PHE A 328 27.99 6.73 13.41
N LYS A 329 28.46 5.48 13.25
CA LYS A 329 29.15 4.70 14.29
C LYS A 329 28.35 4.60 15.60
N LEU A 330 27.05 4.30 15.51
CA LEU A 330 26.23 4.09 16.71
C LEU A 330 26.83 2.99 17.60
N SER A 331 26.74 3.18 18.92
CA SER A 331 27.17 2.20 19.91
C SER A 331 26.25 0.98 19.93
N GLU A 332 26.69 -0.11 20.57
CA GLU A 332 25.84 -1.29 20.73
C GLU A 332 24.61 -1.01 21.61
N GLU A 333 24.74 -0.14 22.60
CA GLU A 333 23.62 0.31 23.44
C GLU A 333 22.58 1.07 22.62
N GLU A 334 23.01 2.02 21.78
CA GLU A 334 22.12 2.82 20.93
C GLU A 334 21.40 1.94 19.89
N LYS A 335 22.12 0.98 19.28
CA LYS A 335 21.52 0.01 18.36
C LYS A 335 20.47 -0.85 19.06
N LYS A 336 20.78 -1.32 20.27
CA LYS A 336 19.88 -2.17 21.06
C LYS A 336 18.62 -1.42 21.49
N GLU A 337 18.73 -0.12 21.81
CA GLU A 337 17.56 0.72 22.10
C GLU A 337 16.59 0.76 20.91
N LEU A 338 17.10 1.09 19.72
CA LEU A 338 16.29 1.10 18.49
C LEU A 338 15.74 -0.28 18.14
N GLU A 339 16.53 -1.34 18.32
CA GLU A 339 16.07 -2.71 18.06
C GLU A 339 14.90 -3.12 18.97
N VAL A 340 14.96 -2.77 20.26
CA VAL A 340 13.87 -3.03 21.22
C VAL A 340 12.60 -2.27 20.84
N MET A 341 12.73 -0.99 20.47
CA MET A 341 11.61 -0.18 20.01
C MET A 341 10.98 -0.77 18.74
N TRP A 342 11.79 -1.19 17.78
CA TRP A 342 11.32 -1.82 16.54
C TRP A 342 10.59 -3.14 16.81
N LYS A 343 11.15 -4.02 17.65
CA LYS A 343 10.49 -5.29 18.04
C LYS A 343 9.14 -5.05 18.69
N ARG A 344 9.04 -4.06 19.56
CA ARG A 344 7.77 -3.67 20.18
C ARG A 344 6.76 -3.18 19.14
N TRP A 345 7.19 -2.31 18.22
CA TRP A 345 6.35 -1.83 17.12
C TRP A 345 5.81 -2.99 16.25
N VAL A 346 6.66 -3.96 15.91
CA VAL A 346 6.25 -5.16 15.17
C VAL A 346 5.20 -5.97 15.94
N GLU A 347 5.40 -6.19 17.24
CA GLU A 347 4.46 -6.96 18.07
C GLU A 347 3.11 -6.25 18.20
N GLU A 348 3.12 -4.92 18.36
CA GLU A 348 1.89 -4.12 18.38
C GLU A 348 1.12 -4.24 17.06
N ASN A 349 1.80 -4.23 15.91
CA ASN A 349 1.17 -4.44 14.61
C ASN A 349 0.62 -5.86 14.43
N ARG A 350 1.36 -6.90 14.85
CA ARG A 350 0.86 -8.29 14.86
C ARG A 350 -0.42 -8.41 15.68
N LYS A 351 -0.44 -7.81 16.88
CA LYS A 351 -1.62 -7.81 17.75
C LYS A 351 -2.81 -7.13 17.09
N LYS A 352 -2.61 -5.99 16.42
CA LYS A 352 -3.68 -5.31 15.65
C LYS A 352 -4.24 -6.21 14.55
N CYS A 353 -3.38 -6.91 13.79
CA CYS A 353 -3.79 -7.85 12.75
C CYS A 353 -4.59 -9.05 13.27
N MET A 354 -4.42 -9.41 14.55
CA MET A 354 -5.15 -10.52 15.18
C MET A 354 -6.45 -10.09 15.88
N THR A 355 -6.56 -8.82 16.29
CA THR A 355 -7.62 -8.39 17.22
C THR A 355 -8.48 -7.22 16.73
N THR A 356 -7.88 -6.19 16.12
CA THR A 356 -8.59 -4.95 15.74
C THR A 356 -8.90 -4.89 14.25
N ASN A 357 -7.90 -5.17 13.42
CA ASN A 357 -7.98 -4.97 11.98
C ASN A 357 -8.45 -6.23 11.29
N VAL A 358 -9.61 -6.77 11.70
CA VAL A 358 -10.03 -8.11 11.22
C VAL A 358 -11.51 -8.13 10.87
N LEU A 359 -11.82 -8.80 9.77
CA LEU A 359 -13.19 -9.10 9.37
C LEU A 359 -13.86 -9.99 10.42
N ARG A 360 -15.12 -9.68 10.75
CA ARG A 360 -15.87 -10.40 11.78
C ARG A 360 -15.96 -11.89 11.45
N SER A 361 -16.14 -12.25 10.18
CA SER A 361 -16.17 -13.65 9.72
C SER A 361 -14.85 -14.41 9.88
N ASP A 362 -13.70 -13.73 10.03
CA ASP A 362 -12.38 -14.38 10.06
C ASP A 362 -11.61 -14.20 11.37
N LYS A 363 -12.27 -13.71 12.41
CA LYS A 363 -11.68 -13.54 13.76
C LYS A 363 -11.03 -14.83 14.27
N GLU A 364 -11.65 -15.98 14.04
CA GLU A 364 -11.12 -17.27 14.49
C GLU A 364 -9.90 -17.72 13.69
N ILE A 365 -9.82 -17.39 12.40
CA ILE A 365 -8.62 -17.65 11.58
C ILE A 365 -7.46 -16.80 12.11
N ALA A 366 -7.72 -15.53 12.38
CA ALA A 366 -6.71 -14.63 12.93
C ALA A 366 -6.17 -15.08 14.30
N LYS A 367 -7.05 -15.53 15.21
CA LYS A 367 -6.66 -16.05 16.53
C LYS A 367 -5.80 -17.31 16.46
N ARG A 368 -6.03 -18.17 15.46
CA ARG A 368 -5.25 -19.40 15.25
C ARG A 368 -3.90 -19.16 14.55
N GLY A 369 -3.63 -17.89 14.23
CA GLY A 369 -2.55 -17.48 13.34
C GLY A 369 -2.97 -17.72 11.89
N TRP A 370 -2.87 -16.67 11.07
CA TRP A 370 -2.94 -16.79 9.61
C TRP A 370 -1.75 -17.67 9.18
N LYS A 371 -1.99 -18.98 9.07
CA LYS A 371 -0.99 -20.00 8.71
C LYS A 371 -0.79 -20.08 7.21
#